data_AF-A0A955ZNJ4-F1
#
_entry.id   AF-A0A955ZNJ4-F1
#
_cell.length_a   1.000
_cell.length_b   1.000
_cell.length_c   1.000
_cell.angle_alpha   90.00
_cell.angle_beta   90.00
_cell.angle_gamma   90.00
#
_symmetry.space_group_name_H-M   'P 1'
#
loop_
_entity.id
_entity.type
_entity.pdbx_description
1 polymer ?
#
loop_
_entity_poly.entity_id
_entity_poly.type
_entity_poly.pdbx_seq_one_letter_code
_entity_poly.pdbx_strand_id
1 'polypeptide(L)'
;MGQWCAIVGRSKLEKDRVALGIAEALSARGIRVGGFVQLRAYDADGELEGWDLCRVRDGVRKPLARRSSDPDLCSYRFDDQGFAVAGAWSRGEPTEVVFIGGVGKLEAAERGHWPVLAELVNEERGPVVVACIRDTSLATVALKLPDPALALELPAEADAVREFTDAVAALTTA
;
A
#
# COMPACT_ATOMS: atom_id res chain seq x y z
N MET A 1 -4.58 -19.58 -4.96
CA MET A 1 -3.87 -18.53 -4.20
C MET A 1 -4.01 -17.20 -4.92
N GLY A 2 -4.18 -16.10 -4.19
CA GLY A 2 -4.43 -14.77 -4.77
C GLY A 2 -3.21 -14.22 -5.52
N GLN A 3 -3.46 -13.30 -6.46
CA GLN A 3 -2.41 -12.62 -7.21
C GLN A 3 -1.96 -11.38 -6.46
N TRP A 4 -0.65 -11.20 -6.33
CA TRP A 4 -0.11 -9.98 -5.74
C TRP A 4 1.16 -9.51 -6.42
N CYS A 5 1.42 -8.21 -6.33
CA CYS A 5 2.52 -7.51 -6.93
C CYS A 5 3.20 -6.61 -5.89
N ALA A 6 4.50 -6.38 -6.06
CA ALA A 6 5.29 -5.56 -5.15
C ALA A 6 5.76 -4.26 -5.82
N ILE A 7 5.64 -3.14 -5.12
CA ILE A 7 6.40 -1.91 -5.41
C ILE A 7 7.40 -1.72 -4.27
N VAL A 8 8.68 -1.91 -4.55
CA VAL A 8 9.75 -1.93 -3.54
C VAL A 8 10.61 -0.68 -3.65
N GLY A 9 10.98 -0.06 -2.53
CA GLY A 9 11.96 1.02 -2.57
C GLY A 9 12.20 1.70 -1.22
N ARG A 10 13.23 2.55 -1.18
CA ARG A 10 13.60 3.32 0.03
C ARG A 10 12.68 4.50 0.28
N SER A 11 12.45 5.31 -0.74
CA SER A 11 11.65 6.53 -0.63
C SER A 11 10.18 6.20 -0.47
N LYS A 12 9.57 6.65 0.63
CA LYS A 12 8.13 6.48 0.85
C LYS A 12 7.32 7.36 -0.11
N LEU A 13 7.69 8.65 -0.20
CA LEU A 13 7.05 9.62 -1.09
C LEU A 13 7.02 9.13 -2.55
N GLU A 14 8.12 8.57 -3.01
CA GLU A 14 8.22 8.06 -4.39
C GLU A 14 7.32 6.84 -4.61
N LYS A 15 7.32 5.88 -3.67
CA LYS A 15 6.41 4.72 -3.72
C LYS A 15 4.95 5.15 -3.75
N ASP A 16 4.54 6.05 -2.84
CA ASP A 16 3.15 6.50 -2.77
C ASP A 16 2.75 7.25 -4.05
N ARG A 17 3.65 8.07 -4.62
CA ARG A 17 3.41 8.77 -5.89
C ARG A 17 3.26 7.78 -7.05
N VAL A 18 4.16 6.79 -7.16
CA VAL A 18 4.10 5.77 -8.22
C VAL A 18 2.84 4.93 -8.08
N ALA A 19 2.50 4.49 -6.87
CA ALA A 19 1.28 3.72 -6.61
C ALA A 19 0.02 4.47 -7.00
N LEU A 20 -0.09 5.77 -6.64
CA LEU A 20 -1.22 6.60 -7.03
C LEU A 20 -1.29 6.79 -8.56
N GLY A 21 -0.16 7.00 -9.23
CA GLY A 21 -0.11 7.13 -10.69
C GLY A 21 -0.50 5.85 -11.43
N ILE A 22 -0.08 4.68 -10.93
CA ILE A 22 -0.50 3.38 -11.45
C ILE A 22 -2.01 3.22 -11.25
N ALA A 23 -2.53 3.52 -10.07
CA ALA A 23 -3.96 3.39 -9.79
C ALA A 23 -4.83 4.30 -10.67
N GLU A 24 -4.39 5.53 -10.92
CA GLU A 24 -5.03 6.46 -11.85
C GLU A 24 -5.02 5.89 -13.28
N ALA A 25 -3.88 5.38 -13.74
CA ALA A 25 -3.75 4.78 -15.07
C ALA A 25 -4.62 3.52 -15.25
N LEU A 26 -4.76 2.69 -14.21
CA LEU A 26 -5.67 1.54 -14.21
C LEU A 26 -7.13 1.99 -14.24
N SER A 27 -7.49 2.99 -13.43
CA SER A 27 -8.85 3.55 -13.39
C SER A 27 -9.25 4.16 -14.74
N ALA A 28 -8.32 4.84 -15.41
CA ALA A 28 -8.54 5.40 -16.75
C ALA A 28 -8.82 4.32 -17.82
N ARG A 29 -8.46 3.05 -17.54
CA ARG A 29 -8.77 1.88 -18.37
C ARG A 29 -10.08 1.19 -17.97
N GLY A 30 -10.80 1.74 -16.99
CA GLY A 30 -12.04 1.17 -16.47
C GLY A 30 -11.86 0.09 -15.40
N ILE A 31 -10.64 -0.17 -14.93
CA ILE A 31 -10.36 -1.15 -13.88
C ILE A 31 -10.74 -0.55 -12.53
N ARG A 32 -11.52 -1.27 -11.72
CA ARG A 32 -11.93 -0.81 -10.39
C ARG A 32 -10.78 -0.96 -9.40
N VAL A 33 -10.25 0.16 -8.93
CA VAL A 33 -9.15 0.20 -7.95
C VAL A 33 -9.63 0.54 -6.54
N GLY A 34 -9.04 -0.10 -5.54
CA GLY A 34 -9.32 0.09 -4.12
C GLY A 34 -8.07 0.24 -3.27
N GLY A 35 -8.27 0.29 -1.95
CA GLY A 35 -7.18 0.37 -0.98
C GLY A 35 -6.64 1.79 -0.75
N PHE A 36 -5.38 1.87 -0.32
CA PHE A 36 -4.82 3.10 0.24
C PHE A 36 -3.30 3.21 0.07
N VAL A 37 -2.81 4.45 0.17
CA VAL A 37 -1.40 4.79 0.41
C VAL A 37 -1.24 5.55 1.72
N GLN A 38 -0.01 5.77 2.20
CA GLN A 38 0.25 6.49 3.46
C GLN A 38 0.97 7.82 3.20
N LEU A 39 0.24 8.94 3.21
CA LEU A 39 0.82 10.26 2.95
C LEU A 39 1.31 10.92 4.24
N ARG A 40 2.32 11.79 4.10
CA ARG A 40 2.80 12.62 5.21
C ARG A 40 1.70 13.59 5.65
N ALA A 41 1.51 13.69 6.96
CA ALA A 41 0.70 14.72 7.60
C ALA A 41 1.63 15.78 8.18
N TYR A 42 1.33 17.04 7.91
CA TYR A 42 2.11 18.18 8.36
C TYR A 42 1.25 19.05 9.27
N ASP A 43 1.85 19.62 10.31
CA ASP A 43 1.17 20.59 11.18
C ASP A 43 1.09 21.98 10.54
N ALA A 44 0.56 22.95 11.28
CA ALA A 44 0.39 24.32 10.81
C ALA A 44 1.71 25.04 10.51
N ASP A 45 2.81 24.58 11.12
CA ASP A 45 4.16 25.14 10.95
C ASP A 45 4.92 24.44 9.79
N GLY A 46 4.31 23.43 9.16
CA GLY A 46 4.91 22.67 8.07
C GLY A 46 5.82 21.53 8.53
N GLU A 47 5.83 21.22 9.82
CA GLU A 47 6.61 20.13 10.39
C GLU A 47 5.89 18.79 10.24
N LEU A 48 6.65 17.71 10.08
CA LEU A 48 6.08 16.37 9.89
C LEU A 48 5.39 15.89 11.19
N GLU A 49 4.08 16.02 11.24
CA GLU A 49 3.26 15.62 12.38
C GLU A 49 2.95 14.11 12.38
N GLY A 50 2.94 13.46 11.21
CA GLY A 50 2.66 12.03 11.14
C GLY A 50 2.29 11.52 9.77
N TRP A 51 1.33 10.60 9.75
CA TRP A 51 0.91 9.87 8.57
C TRP A 51 -0.61 9.75 8.50
N ASP A 52 -1.16 10.00 7.32
CA ASP A 52 -2.55 9.72 7.01
C ASP A 52 -2.65 8.59 6.00
N LEU A 53 -3.70 7.81 6.11
CA LEU A 53 -4.19 7.02 4.99
C LEU A 53 -4.74 7.97 3.93
N CYS A 54 -4.48 7.68 2.66
CA CYS A 54 -5.11 8.30 1.52
C CYS A 54 -5.77 7.19 0.70
N ARG A 55 -7.10 7.23 0.58
CA ARG A 55 -7.83 6.25 -0.22
C ARG A 55 -7.52 6.48 -1.69
N VAL A 56 -7.14 5.42 -2.38
CA VAL A 56 -6.63 5.51 -3.76
C VAL A 56 -7.67 6.05 -4.74
N ARG A 57 -8.93 5.65 -4.59
CA ARG A 57 -9.99 5.97 -5.57
C ARG A 57 -10.41 7.44 -5.64
N ASP A 58 -10.35 8.15 -4.51
CA ASP A 58 -10.96 9.49 -4.36
C ASP A 58 -10.16 10.44 -3.48
N GLY A 59 -8.97 10.02 -3.04
CA GLY A 59 -8.06 10.86 -2.27
C GLY A 59 -8.52 11.18 -0.85
N VAL A 60 -9.60 10.56 -0.34
CA VAL A 60 -10.07 10.81 1.02
C VAL A 60 -8.97 10.45 2.02
N ARG A 61 -8.68 11.38 2.94
CA ARG A 61 -7.64 11.21 3.96
C ARG A 61 -8.21 10.89 5.35
N LYS A 62 -7.55 10.00 6.08
CA LYS A 62 -7.86 9.67 7.48
C LYS A 62 -6.57 9.52 8.29
N PRO A 63 -6.52 9.99 9.55
CA PRO A 63 -5.36 9.80 10.41
C PRO A 63 -4.97 8.32 10.57
N LEU A 64 -3.67 8.02 10.50
CA LEU A 64 -3.12 6.70 10.83
C LEU A 64 -2.18 6.76 12.03
N ALA A 65 -1.29 7.75 12.02
CA ALA A 65 -0.30 7.91 13.06
C ALA A 65 0.02 9.39 13.26
N ARG A 66 0.30 9.76 14.50
CA ARG A 66 0.75 11.10 14.89
C ARG A 66 1.98 10.99 15.77
N ARG A 67 2.81 12.03 15.73
CA ARG A 67 4.04 12.12 16.51
C ARG A 67 3.68 11.92 17.97
N SER A 68 4.44 11.06 18.65
CA SER A 68 4.26 10.82 20.08
C SER A 68 5.47 11.37 20.82
N SER A 69 5.22 12.04 21.94
CA SER A 69 6.25 12.41 22.93
C SER A 69 6.40 11.35 24.02
N ASP A 70 5.59 10.29 23.98
CA ASP A 70 5.68 9.17 24.92
C ASP A 70 6.97 8.38 24.68
N PRO A 71 7.88 8.29 25.67
CA PRO A 71 9.16 7.58 25.52
C PRO A 71 8.99 6.06 25.36
N ASP A 72 7.85 5.51 25.78
CA ASP A 72 7.57 4.07 25.67
C ASP A 72 6.99 3.69 24.30
N LEU A 73 6.56 4.69 23.52
CA LEU A 73 6.11 4.50 22.14
C LEU A 73 7.26 4.78 21.16
N CYS A 74 7.20 4.17 19.96
CA CYS A 74 8.00 4.67 18.84
C CYS A 74 7.70 6.17 18.61
N SER A 75 8.52 6.87 17.81
CA SER A 75 8.33 8.30 17.51
C SER A 75 6.93 8.69 16.98
N TYR A 76 6.08 7.71 16.67
CA TYR A 76 4.67 7.87 16.34
C TYR A 76 3.79 6.92 17.14
N ARG A 77 2.64 7.44 17.58
CA ARG A 77 1.51 6.67 18.09
C ARG A 77 0.60 6.35 16.91
N PHE A 78 0.32 5.07 16.71
CA PHE A 78 -0.64 4.61 15.71
C PHE A 78 -2.06 4.60 16.30
N ASP A 79 -3.03 4.92 15.46
CA ASP A 79 -4.46 4.89 15.78
C ASP A 79 -5.08 3.58 15.27
N ASP A 80 -5.66 2.79 16.17
CA ASP A 80 -6.35 1.54 15.83
C ASP A 80 -7.54 1.79 14.88
N GLN A 81 -8.20 2.95 14.99
CA GLN A 81 -9.25 3.35 14.05
C GLN A 81 -8.68 3.58 12.65
N GLY A 82 -7.44 4.05 12.55
CA GLY A 82 -6.71 4.15 11.28
C GLY A 82 -6.57 2.77 10.63
N PHE A 83 -6.09 1.76 11.36
CA PHE A 83 -5.99 0.40 10.82
C PHE A 83 -7.36 -0.21 10.45
N ALA A 84 -8.40 0.06 11.24
CA ALA A 84 -9.76 -0.37 10.92
C ALA A 84 -10.28 0.26 9.60
N VAL A 85 -10.03 1.55 9.40
CA VAL A 85 -10.36 2.27 8.15
C VAL A 85 -9.61 1.70 6.96
N ALA A 86 -8.29 1.46 7.09
CA ALA A 86 -7.49 0.81 6.06
C ALA A 86 -8.10 -0.54 5.65
N GLY A 87 -8.43 -1.37 6.64
CA GLY A 87 -9.09 -2.66 6.42
C GLY A 87 -10.44 -2.53 5.72
N ALA A 88 -11.25 -1.52 6.07
CA ALA A 88 -12.54 -1.27 5.42
C ALA A 88 -12.37 -0.79 3.96
N TRP A 89 -11.39 0.06 3.67
CA TRP A 89 -11.10 0.52 2.31
C TRP A 89 -10.54 -0.57 1.39
N SER A 90 -9.89 -1.57 1.97
CA SER A 90 -9.37 -2.71 1.23
C SER A 90 -10.40 -3.82 0.97
N ARG A 91 -11.48 -3.91 1.78
CA ARG A 91 -12.51 -4.96 1.66
C ARG A 91 -13.87 -4.47 1.16
N GLY A 92 -14.16 -3.17 1.34
CA GLY A 92 -15.54 -2.69 1.39
C GLY A 92 -16.29 -2.67 0.05
N GLU A 93 -15.60 -2.48 -1.07
CA GLU A 93 -16.22 -2.45 -2.39
C GLU A 93 -15.56 -3.48 -3.31
N PRO A 94 -16.32 -4.13 -4.22
CA PRO A 94 -15.75 -5.04 -5.20
C PRO A 94 -14.78 -4.29 -6.14
N THR A 95 -13.49 -4.58 -6.00
CA THR A 95 -12.40 -4.04 -6.81
C THR A 95 -11.64 -5.16 -7.50
N GLU A 96 -11.00 -4.82 -8.61
CA GLU A 96 -10.13 -5.74 -9.36
C GLU A 96 -8.67 -5.61 -8.91
N VAL A 97 -8.29 -4.43 -8.41
CA VAL A 97 -6.94 -4.16 -7.87
C VAL A 97 -7.05 -3.45 -6.54
N VAL A 98 -6.31 -3.90 -5.52
CA VAL A 98 -6.25 -3.26 -4.20
C VAL A 98 -4.82 -2.85 -3.88
N PHE A 99 -4.62 -1.57 -3.59
CA PHE A 99 -3.32 -1.04 -3.16
C PHE A 99 -3.18 -1.07 -1.63
N ILE A 100 -2.05 -1.58 -1.13
CA ILE A 100 -1.71 -1.58 0.29
C ILE A 100 -0.41 -0.82 0.49
N GLY A 101 -0.53 0.45 0.90
CA GLY A 101 0.60 1.34 1.09
C GLY A 101 1.29 1.22 2.45
N GLY A 102 2.61 1.41 2.45
CA GLY A 102 3.40 1.54 3.67
C GLY A 102 3.71 0.23 4.39
N VAL A 103 3.82 -0.87 3.65
CA VAL A 103 4.25 -2.18 4.18
C VAL A 103 5.71 -2.07 4.62
N GLY A 104 5.96 -2.28 5.91
CA GLY A 104 7.28 -2.10 6.51
C GLY A 104 7.48 -2.91 7.79
N LYS A 105 8.02 -2.25 8.82
CA LYS A 105 8.43 -2.92 10.06
C LYS A 105 7.27 -3.58 10.81
N LEU A 106 6.08 -2.96 10.82
CA LEU A 106 4.92 -3.53 11.49
C LEU A 106 4.47 -4.79 10.76
N GLU A 107 4.35 -4.72 9.44
CA GLU A 107 3.90 -5.85 8.63
C GLU A 107 4.91 -7.00 8.64
N ALA A 108 6.22 -6.70 8.64
CA ALA A 108 7.27 -7.69 8.84
C ALA A 108 7.15 -8.44 10.19
N ALA A 109 6.60 -7.77 11.22
CA ALA A 109 6.30 -8.35 12.53
C ALA A 109 4.85 -8.86 12.66
N GLU A 110 4.13 -8.99 11.54
CA GLU A 110 2.74 -9.47 11.48
C GLU A 110 1.74 -8.59 12.24
N ARG A 111 2.03 -7.29 12.29
CA ARG A 111 1.22 -6.23 12.90
C ARG A 111 0.80 -5.21 11.85
N GLY A 112 0.06 -4.19 12.28
CA GLY A 112 -0.36 -3.09 11.41
C GLY A 112 -1.31 -3.56 10.33
N HIS A 113 -0.93 -3.38 9.06
CA HIS A 113 -1.73 -3.80 7.90
C HIS A 113 -1.56 -5.29 7.55
N TRP A 114 -0.74 -6.05 8.30
CA TRP A 114 -0.50 -7.46 7.99
C TRP A 114 -1.78 -8.30 7.91
N PRO A 115 -2.75 -8.21 8.85
CA PRO A 115 -3.94 -9.05 8.77
C PRO A 115 -4.73 -8.87 7.47
N VAL A 116 -4.86 -7.63 6.98
CA VAL A 116 -5.55 -7.36 5.71
C VAL A 116 -4.70 -7.75 4.50
N LEU A 117 -3.39 -7.53 4.54
CA LEU A 117 -2.48 -7.93 3.46
C LEU A 117 -2.48 -9.45 3.27
N ALA A 118 -2.29 -10.20 4.36
CA ALA A 118 -2.23 -11.65 4.33
C ALA A 118 -3.58 -12.26 3.90
N GLU A 119 -4.70 -11.72 4.37
CA GLU A 119 -6.04 -12.14 3.95
C GLU A 119 -6.22 -12.01 2.44
N LEU A 120 -5.97 -10.82 1.88
CA LEU A 120 -6.18 -10.55 0.45
C LEU A 120 -5.24 -11.37 -0.44
N VAL A 121 -3.97 -11.51 -0.06
CA VAL A 121 -2.99 -12.29 -0.85
C VAL A 121 -3.35 -13.79 -0.87
N ASN A 122 -3.96 -14.30 0.20
CA ASN A 122 -4.34 -15.72 0.27
C ASN A 122 -5.72 -16.01 -0.34
N GLU A 123 -6.49 -14.99 -0.73
CA GLU A 123 -7.81 -15.16 -1.34
C GLU A 123 -7.71 -15.59 -2.81
N GLU A 124 -8.10 -16.84 -3.11
CA GLU A 124 -7.90 -17.40 -4.46
C GLU A 124 -8.68 -16.70 -5.58
N ARG A 125 -9.80 -16.07 -5.24
CA ARG A 125 -10.66 -15.33 -6.18
C ARG A 125 -10.79 -13.86 -5.79
N GLY A 126 -9.77 -13.34 -5.11
CA GLY A 126 -9.68 -11.96 -4.65
C GLY A 126 -9.14 -11.01 -5.73
N PRO A 127 -9.04 -9.71 -5.42
CA PRO A 127 -8.41 -8.73 -6.29
C PRO A 127 -6.90 -8.99 -6.44
N VAL A 128 -6.30 -8.40 -7.48
CA VAL A 128 -4.83 -8.28 -7.56
C VAL A 128 -4.36 -7.31 -6.47
N VAL A 129 -3.51 -7.76 -5.55
CA VAL A 129 -2.99 -6.92 -4.47
C VAL A 129 -1.69 -6.24 -4.91
N VAL A 130 -1.60 -4.91 -4.83
CA VAL A 130 -0.36 -4.16 -5.08
C VAL A 130 0.17 -3.61 -3.76
N ALA A 131 1.22 -4.23 -3.22
CA ALA A 131 1.81 -3.87 -1.93
C ALA A 131 3.03 -2.94 -2.11
N CYS A 132 3.02 -1.80 -1.41
CA CYS A 132 4.17 -0.87 -1.41
C CYS A 132 5.10 -1.17 -0.24
N ILE A 133 6.21 -1.85 -0.51
CA ILE A 133 7.11 -2.45 0.47
C ILE A 133 8.36 -1.58 0.65
N ARG A 134 8.74 -1.35 1.91
CA ARG A 134 10.04 -0.78 2.24
C ARG A 134 11.13 -1.81 1.96
N ASP A 135 12.18 -1.42 1.23
CA ASP A 135 13.31 -2.28 0.87
C ASP A 135 13.89 -3.05 2.07
N THR A 136 14.10 -2.40 3.20
CA THR A 136 14.61 -3.02 4.44
C THR A 136 13.69 -4.06 5.07
N SER A 137 12.44 -4.13 4.61
CA SER A 137 11.42 -5.08 5.09
C SER A 137 11.08 -6.14 4.03
N LEU A 138 11.61 -6.04 2.80
CA LEU A 138 11.29 -6.94 1.69
C LEU A 138 11.56 -8.39 2.07
N ALA A 139 12.78 -8.71 2.51
CA ALA A 139 13.16 -10.10 2.80
C ALA A 139 12.23 -10.74 3.84
N THR A 140 11.89 -10.02 4.91
CA THR A 140 11.01 -10.55 5.96
C THR A 140 9.56 -10.70 5.51
N VAL A 141 9.05 -9.78 4.69
CA VAL A 141 7.69 -9.86 4.15
C VAL A 141 7.57 -10.96 3.10
N ALA A 142 8.55 -11.06 2.20
CA ALA A 142 8.59 -12.07 1.14
C ALA A 142 8.70 -13.51 1.68
N LEU A 143 9.34 -13.72 2.83
CA LEU A 143 9.37 -15.04 3.49
C LEU A 143 8.02 -15.50 4.05
N LYS A 144 7.03 -14.60 4.14
CA LYS A 144 5.73 -14.84 4.77
C LYS A 144 4.56 -14.81 3.77
N LEU A 145 4.82 -14.34 2.55
CA LEU A 145 3.86 -14.31 1.45
C LEU A 145 4.36 -15.27 0.36
N PRO A 146 3.48 -15.75 -0.53
CA PRO A 146 3.93 -16.42 -1.75
C PRO A 146 4.75 -15.48 -2.62
N ASP A 147 5.46 -16.01 -3.63
CA ASP A 147 6.19 -15.17 -4.58
C ASP A 147 5.24 -14.18 -5.29
N PRO A 148 5.65 -12.90 -5.44
CA PRO A 148 4.84 -11.93 -6.16
C PRO A 148 4.79 -12.29 -7.64
N ALA A 149 3.63 -12.08 -8.27
CA ALA A 149 3.46 -12.23 -9.71
C ALA A 149 4.31 -11.21 -10.49
N LEU A 150 4.46 -10.00 -9.93
CA LEU A 150 5.22 -8.90 -10.53
C LEU A 150 5.91 -8.09 -9.42
N ALA A 151 7.07 -7.51 -9.74
CA ALA A 151 7.76 -6.57 -8.86
C ALA A 151 8.27 -5.36 -9.64
N LEU A 152 8.13 -4.17 -9.05
CA LEU A 152 8.70 -2.91 -9.50
C LEU A 152 9.64 -2.37 -8.43
N GLU A 153 10.92 -2.24 -8.73
CA GLU A 153 11.91 -1.64 -7.85
C GLU A 153 12.05 -0.14 -8.13
N LEU A 154 12.09 0.68 -7.08
CA LEU A 154 12.24 2.13 -7.17
C LEU A 154 13.63 2.59 -6.68
N PRO A 155 14.25 3.58 -7.35
CA PRO A 155 13.68 4.39 -8.44
C PRO A 155 13.54 3.62 -9.76
N ALA A 156 12.50 3.94 -10.53
CA ALA A 156 12.21 3.33 -11.83
C ALA A 156 11.97 4.39 -12.91
N GLU A 157 12.39 4.06 -14.13
CA GLU A 157 12.08 4.85 -15.32
C GLU A 157 10.59 4.76 -15.68
N ALA A 158 10.07 5.75 -16.41
CA ALA A 158 8.67 5.83 -16.79
C ALA A 158 8.20 4.60 -17.60
N ASP A 159 9.09 4.03 -18.42
CA ASP A 159 8.80 2.84 -19.21
C ASP A 159 8.58 1.61 -18.33
N ALA A 160 9.41 1.41 -17.31
CA ALA A 160 9.24 0.32 -16.35
C ALA A 160 7.94 0.45 -15.54
N VAL A 161 7.56 1.69 -15.16
CA VAL A 161 6.28 1.95 -14.49
C VAL A 161 5.09 1.62 -15.41
N ARG A 162 5.19 1.97 -16.70
CA ARG A 162 4.16 1.65 -17.69
C ARG A 162 4.04 0.15 -17.92
N GLU A 163 5.15 -0.55 -18.12
CA GLU A 163 5.18 -2.01 -18.28
C GLU A 163 4.58 -2.73 -17.07
N PHE A 164 4.92 -2.30 -15.86
CA PHE A 164 4.33 -2.83 -14.64
C PHE A 164 2.81 -2.58 -14.59
N THR A 165 2.36 -1.38 -14.97
CA THR A 165 0.93 -1.04 -15.03
C THR A 165 0.17 -1.93 -16.03
N ASP A 166 0.75 -2.15 -17.20
CA ASP A 166 0.17 -3.01 -18.25
C ASP A 166 0.08 -4.47 -17.78
N ALA A 167 1.12 -4.96 -17.11
CA ALA A 167 1.15 -6.30 -16.57
C ALA A 167 0.13 -6.49 -15.43
N VAL A 168 -0.02 -5.51 -14.53
CA VAL A 168 -1.06 -5.53 -13.49
C VAL A 168 -2.45 -5.54 -14.12
N ALA A 169 -2.69 -4.75 -15.17
CA ALA A 169 -3.98 -4.75 -15.88
C ALA A 169 -4.28 -6.13 -16.49
N ALA A 170 -3.29 -6.80 -17.09
CA ALA A 170 -3.48 -8.13 -17.67
C ALA A 170 -3.89 -9.18 -16.61
N LEU A 171 -3.33 -9.10 -15.39
CA LEU A 171 -3.68 -9.98 -14.28
C LEU A 171 -5.17 -9.91 -13.89
N THR A 172 -5.82 -8.75 -14.06
CA THR A 172 -7.25 -8.60 -13.73
C THR A 172 -8.21 -9.35 -14.66
N THR A 173 -7.70 -9.86 -15.78
CA THR A 173 -8.49 -10.55 -16.83
C THR A 173 -8.20 -12.04 -16.94
N ALA A 174 -7.25 -12.56 -16.15
CA ALA A 174 -6.78 -13.95 -16.17
C ALA A 174 -7.58 -14.84 -15.21
#